data_AF-A0A4R0JA21-F1
#
_entry.id   AF-A0A4R0JA21-F1
#
_cell.length_a   1.000
_cell.length_b   1.000
_cell.length_c   1.000
_cell.angle_alpha   90.00
_cell.angle_beta   90.00
_cell.angle_gamma   90.00
#
_symmetry.space_group_name_H-M   'P 1'
#
loop_
_entity.id
_entity.type
_entity.pdbx_description
1 polymer ?
#
loop_
_entity_poly.entity_id
_entity_poly.type
_entity_poly.pdbx_seq_one_letter_code
_entity_poly.pdbx_strand_id
1 'polypeptide(L)'
;MYREAGYDFVAIADHFRAEYGFPMTDTRDLRTDGFTTLIGAELHAPRTEAGQSWHILAAGLPLDFAAPTASETGPELARRARAAGAWIGMAHPSASLLTATDAESLDAAHSIEVYNALSARENRADSWHLTDVLLNRGHRFTTYAADDAHLQPQDPPPCQAWIHVRAETLAPDALLTALKAGHFYSSTGPELYDVRIEADEITVQCSPATKILLTGGHPGAEVLQGTNLTEATFPLALFHSTHCRITVEDATGARAWTNPIHLG
;
A
#
# COMPACT_ATOMS: atom_id res chain seq x y z
N MET A 1 4.13 -16.59 -13.39
CA MET A 1 4.61 -16.33 -12.02
C MET A 1 3.52 -15.82 -11.08
N TYR A 2 3.16 -14.53 -11.02
CA TYR A 2 2.14 -14.04 -10.05
C TYR A 2 0.80 -14.79 -10.13
N ARG A 3 0.28 -14.99 -11.35
CA ARG A 3 -0.91 -15.82 -11.57
C ARG A 3 -0.76 -17.27 -11.07
N GLU A 4 0.42 -17.86 -11.23
CA GLU A 4 0.72 -19.22 -10.76
C GLU A 4 0.88 -19.27 -9.24
N ALA A 5 1.24 -18.15 -8.61
CA ALA A 5 1.29 -17.97 -7.17
C ALA A 5 -0.08 -17.64 -6.54
N GLY A 6 -1.16 -17.63 -7.34
CA GLY A 6 -2.53 -17.43 -6.85
C GLY A 6 -2.99 -15.98 -6.76
N TYR A 7 -2.25 -15.02 -7.32
CA TYR A 7 -2.68 -13.62 -7.37
C TYR A 7 -3.80 -13.46 -8.39
N ASP A 8 -4.82 -12.68 -8.05
CA ASP A 8 -5.91 -12.32 -8.97
C ASP A 8 -5.55 -11.16 -9.90
N PHE A 9 -4.60 -10.30 -9.50
CA PHE A 9 -4.12 -9.21 -10.33
C PHE A 9 -2.70 -8.77 -10.01
N VAL A 10 -2.08 -8.04 -10.93
CA VAL A 10 -0.80 -7.34 -10.73
C VAL A 10 -0.81 -5.99 -11.44
N ALA A 11 -0.15 -4.99 -10.87
CA ALA A 11 0.22 -3.77 -11.58
C ALA A 11 1.69 -3.91 -12.01
N ILE A 12 1.95 -3.83 -13.32
CA ILE A 12 3.33 -3.72 -13.80
C ILE A 12 3.68 -2.25 -13.76
N ALA A 13 4.65 -1.89 -12.93
CA ALA A 13 5.00 -0.51 -12.63
C ALA A 13 6.47 -0.23 -13.01
N ASP A 14 6.80 -0.36 -14.30
CA ASP A 14 8.15 -0.07 -14.79
C ASP A 14 8.54 1.38 -14.47
N HIS A 15 9.85 1.62 -14.30
CA HIS A 15 10.37 2.97 -14.07
C HIS A 15 10.06 3.89 -15.27
N PHE A 16 9.20 4.87 -15.05
CA PHE A 16 8.82 5.88 -16.05
C PHE A 16 9.87 7.00 -16.13
N ARG A 17 11.05 6.66 -16.66
CA ARG A 17 12.23 7.54 -16.70
C ARG A 17 12.76 7.75 -18.12
N ALA A 18 13.45 8.87 -18.30
CA ALA A 18 14.06 9.24 -19.58
C ALA A 18 15.08 8.20 -20.08
N GLU A 19 15.84 7.58 -19.18
CA GLU A 19 16.85 6.56 -19.50
C GLU A 19 16.26 5.30 -20.15
N TYR A 20 14.97 5.03 -19.92
CA TYR A 20 14.23 3.91 -20.49
C TYR A 20 13.24 4.35 -21.58
N GLY A 21 13.21 5.64 -21.92
CA GLY A 21 12.27 6.19 -22.91
C GLY A 21 10.81 6.25 -22.42
N PHE A 22 10.59 6.34 -21.11
CA PHE A 22 9.26 6.43 -20.49
C PHE A 22 8.32 5.26 -20.88
N PRO A 23 8.72 4.01 -20.56
CA PRO A 23 7.98 2.83 -20.98
C PRO A 23 6.60 2.76 -20.32
N MET A 24 5.62 2.27 -21.07
CA MET A 24 4.30 1.90 -20.56
C MET A 24 3.97 0.50 -21.07
N THR A 25 4.07 -0.49 -20.19
CA THR A 25 3.93 -1.90 -20.58
C THR A 25 2.46 -2.25 -20.78
N ASP A 26 2.07 -2.49 -22.04
CA ASP A 26 0.73 -2.97 -22.38
C ASP A 26 0.60 -4.45 -22.00
N THR A 27 -0.17 -4.70 -20.94
CA THR A 27 -0.40 -6.05 -20.38
C THR A 27 -1.82 -6.54 -20.63
N ARG A 28 -2.59 -5.89 -21.51
CA ARG A 28 -4.01 -6.21 -21.70
C ARG A 28 -4.24 -7.62 -22.25
N ASP A 29 -3.29 -8.14 -23.02
CA ASP A 29 -3.30 -9.50 -23.57
C ASP A 29 -3.06 -10.59 -22.51
N LEU A 30 -2.54 -10.23 -21.34
CA LEU A 30 -2.33 -11.14 -20.21
C LEU A 30 -3.60 -11.37 -19.37
N ARG A 31 -4.65 -10.56 -19.59
CA ARG A 31 -5.90 -10.60 -18.81
C ARG A 31 -6.75 -11.81 -19.20
N THR A 32 -7.34 -12.46 -18.21
CA THR A 32 -8.24 -13.59 -18.32
C THR A 32 -9.40 -13.45 -17.33
N ASP A 33 -10.35 -14.38 -17.33
CA ASP A 33 -11.49 -14.36 -16.40
C ASP A 33 -11.05 -14.48 -14.91
N GLY A 34 -9.91 -15.12 -14.65
CA GLY A 34 -9.38 -15.36 -13.30
C GLY A 34 -8.07 -14.63 -13.00
N PHE A 35 -7.66 -13.68 -13.85
CA PHE A 35 -6.45 -12.89 -13.63
C PHE A 35 -6.52 -11.59 -14.42
N THR A 36 -6.19 -10.45 -13.82
CA THR A 36 -6.12 -9.18 -14.54
C THR A 36 -4.84 -8.42 -14.29
N THR A 37 -4.66 -7.33 -15.03
CA THR A 37 -3.51 -6.43 -14.89
C THR A 37 -3.96 -4.98 -14.84
N LEU A 38 -3.29 -4.19 -14.02
CA LEU A 38 -3.43 -2.73 -14.04
C LEU A 38 -2.26 -2.15 -14.82
N ILE A 39 -2.57 -1.28 -15.78
CA ILE A 39 -1.55 -0.49 -16.48
C ILE A 39 -1.02 0.54 -15.50
N GLY A 40 0.27 0.53 -15.22
CA GLY A 40 0.86 1.41 -14.23
C GLY A 40 2.30 1.72 -14.54
N ALA A 41 2.87 2.60 -13.72
CA ALA A 41 4.28 2.94 -13.77
C ALA A 41 4.74 3.44 -12.39
N GLU A 42 6.02 3.27 -12.10
CA GLU A 42 6.65 4.04 -11.04
C GLU A 42 7.17 5.35 -11.65
N LEU A 43 6.53 6.46 -11.29
CA LEU A 43 6.81 7.79 -11.80
C LEU A 43 7.96 8.45 -11.03
N HIS A 44 8.75 9.26 -11.75
CA HIS A 44 9.95 9.91 -11.21
C HIS A 44 9.97 11.40 -11.51
N ALA A 45 10.35 12.21 -10.52
CA ALA A 45 10.49 13.66 -10.65
C ALA A 45 11.61 14.22 -9.74
N PRO A 46 12.28 15.32 -10.11
CA PRO A 46 13.24 16.02 -9.23
C PRO A 46 12.52 16.97 -8.26
N ARG A 47 13.00 17.23 -7.03
CA ARG A 47 13.73 16.38 -6.09
C ARG A 47 12.92 16.35 -4.79
N THR A 48 13.14 15.35 -3.95
CA THR A 48 12.69 15.34 -2.55
C THR A 48 13.59 16.25 -1.69
N GLU A 49 13.20 16.52 -0.44
CA GLU A 49 13.99 17.28 0.53
C GLU A 49 15.35 16.60 0.81
N ALA A 50 15.37 15.26 0.86
CA ALA A 50 16.60 14.46 0.95
C ALA A 50 17.47 14.50 -0.33
N GLY A 51 17.01 15.18 -1.37
CA GLY A 51 17.73 15.38 -2.63
C GLY A 51 17.66 14.19 -3.59
N GLN A 52 16.84 13.18 -3.33
CA GLN A 52 16.64 12.07 -4.27
C GLN A 52 15.54 12.40 -5.29
N SER A 53 15.40 11.57 -6.33
CA SER A 53 14.20 11.62 -7.18
C SER A 53 12.99 11.11 -6.40
N TRP A 54 11.82 11.63 -6.72
CA TRP A 54 10.55 11.05 -6.31
C TRP A 54 10.38 9.65 -6.88
N HIS A 55 9.79 8.76 -6.08
CA HIS A 55 9.29 7.47 -6.51
C HIS A 55 7.79 7.44 -6.17
N ILE A 56 6.94 7.41 -7.19
CA ILE A 56 5.49 7.54 -7.04
C ILE A 56 4.84 6.39 -7.81
N LEU A 57 4.14 5.51 -7.10
CA LEU A 57 3.40 4.42 -7.74
C LEU A 57 2.10 4.98 -8.34
N ALA A 58 1.89 4.78 -9.64
CA ALA A 58 0.65 5.13 -10.32
C ALA A 58 0.07 3.90 -11.03
N ALA A 59 -1.07 3.40 -10.54
CA ALA A 59 -1.78 2.26 -11.11
C ALA A 59 -3.10 2.72 -11.76
N GLY A 60 -3.40 2.26 -12.97
CA GLY A 60 -4.54 2.71 -13.77
C GLY A 60 -4.22 3.90 -14.68
N LEU A 61 -2.99 4.00 -15.18
CA LEU A 61 -2.60 5.02 -16.16
C LEU A 61 -3.09 4.67 -17.58
N PRO A 62 -3.36 5.68 -18.42
CA PRO A 62 -3.55 5.44 -19.85
C PRO A 62 -2.21 5.09 -20.53
N LEU A 63 -2.26 4.29 -21.60
CA LEU A 63 -1.06 3.83 -22.32
C LEU A 63 -0.25 4.97 -22.95
N ASP A 64 -0.91 6.08 -23.27
CA ASP A 64 -0.35 7.29 -23.88
C ASP A 64 -0.06 8.39 -22.84
N PHE A 65 0.08 8.04 -21.55
CA PHE A 65 0.44 9.01 -20.53
C PHE A 65 1.74 9.74 -20.89
N ALA A 66 1.66 11.07 -20.99
CA ALA A 66 2.78 11.87 -21.45
C ALA A 66 3.96 11.90 -20.46
N ALA A 67 5.18 11.85 -21.01
CA ALA A 67 6.42 12.03 -20.26
C ALA A 67 6.41 13.34 -19.45
N PRO A 68 6.95 13.35 -18.21
CA PRO A 68 7.07 14.58 -17.44
C PRO A 68 8.03 15.57 -18.09
N THR A 69 7.77 16.87 -17.85
CA THR A 69 8.75 17.91 -18.20
C THR A 69 9.89 17.91 -17.18
N ALA A 70 11.06 18.43 -17.55
CA ALA A 70 12.22 18.49 -16.64
C ALA A 70 11.98 19.33 -15.37
N SER A 71 10.98 20.21 -15.37
CA SER A 71 10.60 21.07 -14.25
C SER A 71 9.36 20.61 -13.51
N GLU A 72 8.68 19.55 -13.97
CA GLU A 72 7.49 19.04 -13.29
C GLU A 72 7.90 18.39 -11.97
N THR A 73 7.32 18.88 -10.88
CA THR A 73 7.59 18.38 -9.52
C THR A 73 6.86 17.07 -9.25
N GLY A 74 7.29 16.32 -8.24
CA GLY A 74 6.60 15.10 -7.79
C GLY A 74 5.09 15.31 -7.53
N PRO A 75 4.69 16.33 -6.73
CA PRO A 75 3.28 16.65 -6.51
C PRO A 75 2.50 17.00 -7.78
N GLU A 76 3.08 17.76 -8.71
CA GLU A 76 2.42 18.07 -9.98
C GLU A 76 2.21 16.82 -10.83
N LEU A 77 3.24 15.98 -10.95
CA LEU A 77 3.18 14.72 -11.67
C LEU A 77 2.15 13.76 -11.07
N ALA A 78 2.11 13.64 -9.73
CA ALA A 78 1.12 12.83 -9.03
C ALA A 78 -0.32 13.34 -9.25
N ARG A 79 -0.54 14.66 -9.19
CA ARG A 79 -1.86 15.26 -9.51
C ARG A 79 -2.27 14.99 -10.95
N ARG A 80 -1.34 15.10 -11.90
CA ARG A 80 -1.61 14.80 -13.31
C ARG A 80 -1.95 13.33 -13.52
N ALA A 81 -1.20 12.42 -12.92
CA ALA A 81 -1.48 10.98 -12.96
C ALA A 81 -2.84 10.64 -12.34
N ARG A 82 -3.17 11.25 -11.19
CA ARG A 82 -4.49 11.09 -10.55
C ARG A 82 -5.62 11.61 -11.42
N ALA A 83 -5.44 12.76 -12.05
CA ALA A 83 -6.42 13.34 -12.98
C ALA A 83 -6.63 12.47 -14.22
N ALA A 84 -5.62 11.71 -14.63
CA ALA A 84 -5.71 10.70 -15.69
C ALA A 84 -6.39 9.40 -15.24
N GLY A 85 -6.83 9.31 -13.98
CA GLY A 85 -7.55 8.16 -13.45
C GLY A 85 -6.71 7.19 -12.63
N ALA A 86 -5.42 7.46 -12.40
CA ALA A 86 -4.59 6.56 -11.61
C ALA A 86 -4.92 6.60 -10.11
N TRP A 87 -4.80 5.44 -9.45
CA TRP A 87 -4.56 5.35 -8.01
C TRP A 87 -3.08 5.64 -7.75
N ILE A 88 -2.80 6.42 -6.71
CA ILE A 88 -1.49 6.97 -6.42
C ILE A 88 -1.01 6.49 -5.04
N GLY A 89 0.16 5.87 -5.01
CA GLY A 89 0.86 5.45 -3.80
C GLY A 89 2.19 6.17 -3.62
N MET A 90 2.55 6.51 -2.37
CA MET A 90 3.92 6.88 -2.01
C MET A 90 4.76 5.60 -1.95
N ALA A 91 5.69 5.44 -2.91
CA ALA A 91 6.51 4.24 -3.00
C ALA A 91 7.63 4.26 -1.95
N HIS A 92 7.74 3.15 -1.22
CA HIS A 92 8.79 2.79 -0.26
C HIS A 92 9.43 4.00 0.49
N PRO A 93 8.65 4.79 1.25
CA PRO A 93 9.14 6.04 1.86
C PRO A 93 10.42 5.90 2.68
N SER A 94 10.55 4.81 3.44
CA SER A 94 11.74 4.51 4.24
C SER A 94 12.99 4.27 3.37
N ALA A 95 12.85 3.52 2.26
CA ALA A 95 13.94 3.29 1.30
C ALA A 95 14.36 4.57 0.58
N SER A 96 13.36 5.37 0.16
CA SER A 96 13.52 6.66 -0.51
C SER A 96 13.91 7.83 0.41
N LEU A 97 13.98 7.60 1.73
CA LEU A 97 14.30 8.61 2.74
C LEU A 97 13.34 9.83 2.70
N LEU A 98 12.06 9.59 2.42
CA LEU A 98 11.06 10.66 2.40
C LEU A 98 10.91 11.30 3.78
N THR A 99 10.89 12.62 3.83
CA THR A 99 10.56 13.36 5.04
C THR A 99 9.05 13.53 5.20
N ALA A 100 8.61 14.02 6.37
CA ALA A 100 7.21 14.42 6.54
C ALA A 100 6.82 15.54 5.57
N THR A 101 7.71 16.52 5.33
CA THR A 101 7.49 17.61 4.37
C THR A 101 7.27 17.07 2.96
N ASP A 102 8.10 16.11 2.54
CA ASP A 102 7.94 15.44 1.26
C ASP A 102 6.56 14.77 1.19
N ALA A 103 6.27 13.85 2.13
CA ALA A 103 5.03 13.08 2.10
C ALA A 103 3.77 13.98 2.16
N GLU A 104 3.78 15.07 2.93
CA GLU A 104 2.70 16.06 2.97
C GLU A 104 2.52 16.81 1.65
N SER A 105 3.61 17.05 0.91
CA SER A 105 3.56 17.73 -0.38
C SER A 105 2.88 16.89 -1.47
N LEU A 106 2.87 15.56 -1.34
CA LEU A 106 2.25 14.64 -2.30
C LEU A 106 0.73 14.51 -2.06
N ASP A 107 0.02 15.65 -2.14
CA ASP A 107 -1.42 15.82 -1.88
C ASP A 107 -2.33 14.92 -2.72
N ALA A 108 -1.85 14.47 -3.88
CA ALA A 108 -2.57 13.55 -4.75
C ALA A 108 -2.52 12.09 -4.28
N ALA A 109 -1.66 11.71 -3.34
CA ALA A 109 -1.54 10.33 -2.87
C ALA A 109 -2.84 9.83 -2.24
N HIS A 110 -3.20 8.58 -2.53
CA HIS A 110 -4.26 7.86 -1.85
C HIS A 110 -3.68 7.03 -0.68
N SER A 111 -2.47 6.49 -0.88
CA SER A 111 -1.90 5.47 -0.01
C SER A 111 -0.41 5.66 0.25
N ILE A 112 0.05 5.13 1.38
CA ILE A 112 1.48 5.09 1.75
C ILE A 112 1.94 3.63 1.78
N GLU A 113 3.09 3.32 1.18
CA GLU A 113 3.68 1.98 1.27
C GLU A 113 4.25 1.75 2.67
N VAL A 114 3.57 0.96 3.49
CA VAL A 114 3.99 0.67 4.87
C VAL A 114 4.95 -0.49 4.96
N TYR A 115 4.97 -1.37 3.95
CA TYR A 115 5.90 -2.47 3.84
C TYR A 115 6.33 -2.69 2.38
N ASN A 116 7.63 -2.60 2.13
CA ASN A 116 8.25 -2.91 0.84
C ASN A 116 9.18 -4.13 0.98
N ALA A 117 8.89 -5.22 0.26
CA ALA A 117 9.62 -6.47 0.43
C ALA A 117 11.06 -6.38 -0.06
N LEU A 118 11.30 -5.72 -1.20
CA LEU A 118 12.65 -5.49 -1.74
C LEU A 118 13.55 -4.77 -0.72
N SER A 119 13.02 -3.72 -0.10
CA SER A 119 13.73 -2.85 0.85
C SER A 119 13.97 -3.50 2.22
N ALA A 120 13.38 -4.68 2.49
CA ALA A 120 13.68 -5.46 3.69
C ALA A 120 15.17 -5.82 3.80
N ARG A 121 15.84 -6.10 2.68
CA ARG A 121 17.29 -6.40 2.64
C ARG A 121 18.16 -5.23 3.14
N GLU A 122 17.61 -4.02 3.13
CA GLU A 122 18.30 -2.78 3.51
C GLU A 122 17.90 -2.30 4.92
N ASN A 123 17.10 -3.10 5.64
CA ASN A 123 16.44 -2.70 6.90
C ASN A 123 15.53 -1.47 6.73
N ARG A 124 14.89 -1.34 5.56
CA ARG A 124 14.03 -0.20 5.19
C ARG A 124 12.67 -0.63 4.66
N ALA A 125 12.21 -1.82 5.02
CA ALA A 125 10.88 -2.28 4.63
C ALA A 125 9.76 -1.43 5.24
N ASP A 126 9.91 -1.07 6.52
CA ASP A 126 8.83 -0.50 7.34
C ASP A 126 8.79 1.04 7.24
N SER A 127 7.60 1.57 6.93
CA SER A 127 7.33 3.02 6.89
C SER A 127 6.19 3.44 7.84
N TRP A 128 5.88 2.65 8.87
CA TRP A 128 4.80 2.97 9.80
C TRP A 128 5.04 4.26 10.57
N HIS A 129 6.28 4.54 10.96
CA HIS A 129 6.59 5.77 11.70
C HIS A 129 6.19 7.04 10.94
N LEU A 130 6.58 7.16 9.67
CA LEU A 130 6.19 8.29 8.83
C LEU A 130 4.66 8.34 8.64
N THR A 131 4.05 7.18 8.41
CA THR A 131 2.60 7.04 8.26
C THR A 131 1.85 7.54 9.49
N ASP A 132 2.23 7.10 10.69
CA ASP A 132 1.61 7.51 11.96
C ASP A 132 1.82 9.02 12.22
N VAL A 133 2.97 9.60 11.83
CA VAL A 133 3.18 11.06 11.88
C VAL A 133 2.16 11.80 11.03
N LEU A 134 1.92 11.37 9.79
CA LEU A 134 0.98 12.02 8.87
C LEU A 134 -0.47 11.86 9.32
N LEU A 135 -0.86 10.66 9.76
CA LEU A 135 -2.20 10.40 10.28
C LEU A 135 -2.49 11.25 11.53
N ASN A 136 -1.52 11.40 12.44
CA ASN A 136 -1.64 12.27 13.61
C ASN A 136 -1.67 13.77 13.27
N ARG A 137 -1.13 14.17 12.12
CA ARG A 137 -1.28 15.53 11.57
C ARG A 137 -2.61 15.76 10.86
N GLY A 138 -3.50 14.76 10.86
CA GLY A 138 -4.86 14.86 10.32
C GLY A 138 -4.98 14.48 8.86
N HIS A 139 -3.92 13.98 8.23
CA HIS A 139 -4.02 13.41 6.89
C HIS A 139 -4.81 12.10 6.91
N ARG A 140 -5.46 11.79 5.80
CA ARG A 140 -6.26 10.59 5.61
C ARG A 140 -5.69 9.80 4.44
N PHE A 141 -4.89 8.80 4.78
CA PHE A 141 -4.27 7.91 3.81
C PHE A 141 -4.67 6.46 4.09
N THR A 142 -4.82 5.69 3.03
CA THR A 142 -4.76 4.22 3.13
C THR A 142 -3.29 3.78 3.23
N THR A 143 -3.06 2.50 3.45
CA THR A 143 -1.71 1.93 3.56
C THR A 143 -1.61 0.65 2.76
N TYR A 144 -0.58 0.54 1.93
CA TYR A 144 -0.36 -0.63 1.07
C TYR A 144 0.98 -1.32 1.38
N ALA A 145 1.08 -2.59 0.99
CA ALA A 145 2.35 -3.32 0.95
C ALA A 145 2.60 -3.84 -0.47
N ALA A 146 3.85 -3.89 -0.89
CA ALA A 146 4.22 -4.38 -2.22
C ALA A 146 5.60 -5.05 -2.23
N ASP A 147 5.80 -5.89 -3.24
CA ASP A 147 7.06 -6.59 -3.43
C ASP A 147 8.19 -5.69 -3.91
N ASP A 148 7.87 -4.77 -4.84
CA ASP A 148 8.86 -4.03 -5.64
C ASP A 148 9.84 -4.97 -6.37
N ALA A 149 9.26 -5.97 -7.02
CA ALA A 149 10.01 -7.07 -7.61
C ALA A 149 10.77 -6.65 -8.89
N HIS A 150 12.09 -6.69 -8.82
CA HIS A 150 13.00 -6.43 -9.96
C HIS A 150 13.47 -7.73 -10.66
N LEU A 151 13.19 -8.89 -10.04
CA LEU A 151 13.44 -10.24 -10.57
C LEU A 151 14.89 -10.50 -10.99
N GLN A 152 15.85 -9.83 -10.36
CA GLN A 152 17.27 -10.11 -10.55
C GLN A 152 17.69 -11.31 -9.69
N PRO A 153 18.75 -12.05 -10.07
CA PRO A 153 19.20 -13.22 -9.33
C PRO A 153 19.51 -12.98 -7.84
N GLN A 154 19.88 -11.75 -7.48
CA GLN A 154 20.20 -11.35 -6.10
C GLN A 154 19.00 -10.82 -5.31
N ASP A 155 17.84 -10.63 -5.96
CA ASP A 155 16.67 -10.07 -5.29
C ASP A 155 16.00 -11.11 -4.39
N PRO A 156 15.31 -10.66 -3.33
CA PRO A 156 14.41 -11.56 -2.61
C PRO A 156 13.37 -12.17 -3.57
N PRO A 157 12.86 -13.38 -3.26
CA PRO A 157 11.75 -13.95 -4.02
C PRO A 157 10.60 -12.94 -4.12
N PRO A 158 9.85 -12.90 -5.25
CA PRO A 158 8.62 -12.13 -5.33
C PRO A 158 7.52 -12.78 -4.48
N CYS A 159 6.32 -12.20 -4.50
CA CYS A 159 5.13 -12.70 -3.82
C CYS A 159 5.24 -12.71 -2.29
N GLN A 160 5.96 -11.76 -1.72
CA GLN A 160 6.21 -11.61 -0.28
C GLN A 160 5.31 -10.56 0.38
N ALA A 161 4.81 -9.60 -0.39
CA ALA A 161 3.96 -8.51 0.09
C ALA A 161 2.91 -8.12 -0.95
N TRP A 162 1.66 -7.99 -0.50
CA TRP A 162 0.52 -7.72 -1.37
C TRP A 162 -0.57 -6.91 -0.67
N ILE A 163 -1.56 -6.55 -1.47
CA ILE A 163 -2.86 -6.07 -1.00
C ILE A 163 -3.95 -7.07 -1.39
N HIS A 164 -4.92 -7.25 -0.51
CA HIS A 164 -6.12 -8.02 -0.78
C HIS A 164 -7.28 -7.05 -0.98
N VAL A 165 -7.83 -6.99 -2.20
CA VAL A 165 -8.80 -5.98 -2.60
C VAL A 165 -10.21 -6.54 -2.62
N ARG A 166 -11.13 -5.86 -1.95
CA ARG A 166 -12.57 -6.17 -1.99
C ARG A 166 -13.22 -5.43 -3.16
N ALA A 167 -13.39 -6.13 -4.28
CA ALA A 167 -14.09 -5.65 -5.47
C ALA A 167 -15.15 -6.65 -5.94
N GLU A 168 -16.18 -6.17 -6.63
CA GLU A 168 -17.26 -7.04 -7.17
C GLU A 168 -16.78 -7.92 -8.32
N THR A 169 -15.77 -7.46 -9.07
CA THR A 169 -15.20 -8.16 -10.24
C THR A 169 -13.71 -7.88 -10.35
N LEU A 170 -13.01 -8.70 -11.15
CA LEU A 170 -11.61 -8.48 -11.56
C LEU A 170 -11.47 -7.47 -12.73
N ALA A 171 -12.50 -6.67 -13.04
CA ALA A 171 -12.35 -5.61 -14.03
C ALA A 171 -11.41 -4.52 -13.50
N PRO A 172 -10.46 -3.99 -14.31
CA PRO A 172 -9.54 -2.94 -13.88
C PRO A 172 -10.23 -1.74 -13.23
N ASP A 173 -11.37 -1.28 -13.77
CA ASP A 173 -12.11 -0.14 -13.23
C ASP A 173 -12.74 -0.44 -11.86
N ALA A 174 -13.21 -1.67 -11.65
CA ALA A 174 -13.75 -2.12 -10.36
C ALA A 174 -12.65 -2.18 -9.29
N LEU A 175 -11.47 -2.72 -9.66
CA LEU A 175 -10.29 -2.73 -8.79
C LEU A 175 -9.83 -1.31 -8.45
N LEU A 176 -9.68 -0.43 -9.44
CA LEU A 176 -9.27 0.96 -9.22
C LEU A 176 -10.26 1.73 -8.34
N THR A 177 -11.56 1.47 -8.50
CA THR A 177 -12.59 2.04 -7.63
C THR A 177 -12.41 1.58 -6.19
N ALA A 178 -12.22 0.27 -5.96
CA ALA A 178 -11.98 -0.29 -4.63
C ALA A 178 -10.68 0.24 -3.99
N LEU A 179 -9.60 0.33 -4.75
CA LEU A 179 -8.31 0.87 -4.30
C LEU A 179 -8.43 2.32 -3.85
N LYS A 180 -9.10 3.17 -4.65
CA LYS A 180 -9.30 4.60 -4.30
C LYS A 180 -10.23 4.78 -3.11
N ALA A 181 -11.16 3.84 -2.89
CA ALA A 181 -12.06 3.83 -1.74
C ALA A 181 -11.42 3.23 -0.48
N GLY A 182 -10.22 2.64 -0.57
CA GLY A 182 -9.57 1.98 0.57
C GLY A 182 -10.18 0.63 0.93
N HIS A 183 -10.90 -0.02 0.01
CA HIS A 183 -11.53 -1.33 0.20
C HIS A 183 -10.50 -2.46 0.03
N PHE A 184 -9.44 -2.43 0.82
CA PHE A 184 -8.39 -3.44 0.81
C PHE A 184 -7.66 -3.48 2.16
N TYR A 185 -6.90 -4.55 2.38
CA TYR A 185 -5.91 -4.63 3.46
C TYR A 185 -4.56 -5.05 2.88
N SER A 186 -3.49 -4.86 3.66
CA SER A 186 -2.12 -5.21 3.26
C SER A 186 -1.62 -6.43 4.02
N SER A 187 -0.80 -7.27 3.39
CA SER A 187 -0.26 -8.46 4.05
C SER A 187 1.08 -8.91 3.49
N THR A 188 1.84 -9.61 4.34
CA THR A 188 3.00 -10.41 3.98
C THR A 188 2.82 -11.90 4.32
N GLY A 189 1.60 -12.32 4.65
CA GLY A 189 1.28 -13.68 5.11
C GLY A 189 -0.17 -13.81 5.55
N PRO A 190 -0.56 -13.22 6.70
CA PRO A 190 -1.89 -13.43 7.27
C PRO A 190 -3.04 -12.93 6.39
N GLU A 191 -4.19 -13.58 6.51
CA GLU A 191 -5.43 -13.16 5.86
C GLU A 191 -6.37 -12.52 6.87
N LEU A 192 -7.09 -11.48 6.44
CA LEU A 192 -8.17 -10.86 7.21
C LEU A 192 -9.49 -11.25 6.56
N TYR A 193 -10.31 -12.03 7.26
CA TYR A 193 -11.58 -12.54 6.77
C TYR A 193 -12.75 -11.58 7.05
N ASP A 194 -12.72 -10.92 8.21
CA ASP A 194 -13.72 -9.94 8.60
C ASP A 194 -13.12 -8.89 9.54
N VAL A 195 -13.58 -7.64 9.42
CA VAL A 195 -13.29 -6.56 10.35
C VAL A 195 -14.58 -5.77 10.53
N ARG A 196 -15.14 -5.81 11.74
CA ARG A 196 -16.43 -5.18 12.05
C ARG A 196 -16.32 -4.31 13.29
N ILE A 197 -17.03 -3.19 13.26
CA ILE A 197 -17.18 -2.29 14.39
C ILE A 197 -18.62 -2.35 14.83
N GLU A 198 -18.84 -2.71 16.09
CA GLU A 198 -20.14 -2.83 16.71
C GLU A 198 -20.10 -2.08 18.05
N ALA A 199 -20.94 -1.06 18.21
CA ALA A 199 -20.90 -0.15 19.35
C ALA A 199 -19.48 0.42 19.58
N ASP A 200 -18.88 0.13 20.73
CA ASP A 200 -17.57 0.64 21.16
C ASP A 200 -16.47 -0.42 21.04
N GLU A 201 -16.68 -1.46 20.25
CA GLU A 201 -15.73 -2.56 20.05
C GLU A 201 -15.45 -2.81 18.57
N ILE A 202 -14.24 -3.30 18.29
CA ILE A 202 -13.84 -3.78 16.98
C ILE A 202 -13.46 -5.26 17.06
N THR A 203 -14.04 -6.07 16.17
CA THR A 203 -13.72 -7.49 16.04
C THR A 203 -13.01 -7.73 14.71
N VAL A 204 -11.95 -8.55 14.75
CA VAL A 204 -11.26 -9.07 13.56
C VAL A 204 -11.32 -10.58 13.55
N GLN A 205 -11.59 -11.15 12.38
CA GLN A 205 -11.40 -12.57 12.07
C GLN A 205 -10.26 -12.71 11.07
N CYS A 206 -9.34 -13.63 11.34
CA CYS A 206 -8.11 -13.77 10.55
C CYS A 206 -7.63 -15.22 10.46
N SER A 207 -6.67 -15.46 9.58
CA SER A 207 -5.87 -16.69 9.57
C SER A 207 -5.15 -16.88 10.92
N PRO A 208 -4.70 -18.11 11.27
CA PRO A 208 -4.02 -18.38 12.54
C PRO A 208 -2.87 -17.42 12.85
N ALA A 209 -2.95 -16.77 14.01
CA ALA A 209 -2.03 -15.74 14.46
C ALA A 209 -1.40 -16.09 15.82
N THR A 210 -0.27 -15.45 16.12
CA THR A 210 0.35 -15.47 17.45
C THR A 210 0.13 -14.17 18.22
N LYS A 211 -0.17 -13.09 17.50
CA LYS A 211 -0.47 -11.78 18.06
C LYS A 211 -1.46 -11.03 17.19
N ILE A 212 -2.46 -10.42 17.83
CA ILE A 212 -3.39 -9.48 17.21
C ILE A 212 -3.36 -8.23 18.09
N LEU A 213 -3.21 -7.05 17.48
CA LEU A 213 -3.17 -5.79 18.23
C LEU A 213 -3.92 -4.67 17.53
N LEU A 214 -4.51 -3.79 18.35
CA LEU A 214 -5.11 -2.53 17.95
C LEU A 214 -4.19 -1.39 18.41
N THR A 215 -3.67 -0.62 17.45
CA THR A 215 -2.87 0.58 17.69
C THR A 215 -3.40 1.74 16.85
N GLY A 216 -2.93 2.97 17.06
CA GLY A 216 -3.42 4.11 16.30
C GLY A 216 -2.90 5.45 16.80
N GLY A 217 -3.70 6.49 16.62
CA GLY A 217 -3.33 7.86 16.96
C GLY A 217 -3.36 8.21 18.45
N HIS A 218 -3.36 7.20 19.33
CA HIS A 218 -3.21 7.35 20.78
C HIS A 218 -2.05 6.49 21.26
N PRO A 219 -1.15 6.99 22.13
CA PRO A 219 -0.08 6.17 22.71
C PRO A 219 -0.66 5.03 23.55
N GLY A 220 -0.46 3.79 23.11
CA GLY A 220 -1.00 2.59 23.76
C GLY A 220 -1.37 1.52 22.74
N ALA A 221 -1.80 0.37 23.24
CA ALA A 221 -2.28 -0.73 22.41
C ALA A 221 -3.24 -1.61 23.21
N GLU A 222 -4.25 -2.15 22.52
CA GLU A 222 -4.92 -3.36 22.96
C GLU A 222 -4.26 -4.54 22.28
N VAL A 223 -3.94 -5.61 23.02
CA VAL A 223 -3.13 -6.72 22.50
C VAL A 223 -3.68 -8.05 22.98
N LEU A 224 -3.87 -8.97 22.05
CA LEU A 224 -4.09 -10.39 22.31
C LEU A 224 -2.87 -11.19 21.81
N GLN A 225 -2.25 -11.98 22.68
CA GLN A 225 -1.16 -12.90 22.35
C GLN A 225 -1.54 -14.33 22.73
N GLY A 226 -1.14 -15.28 21.90
CA GLY A 226 -1.46 -16.69 22.10
C GLY A 226 -0.94 -17.56 20.98
N THR A 227 -1.54 -18.74 20.82
CA THR A 227 -1.25 -19.67 19.74
C THR A 227 -2.53 -19.93 18.94
N ASN A 228 -2.41 -19.94 17.61
CA ASN A 228 -3.54 -20.18 16.70
C ASN A 228 -4.76 -19.27 16.97
N LEU A 229 -4.52 -18.00 17.27
CA LEU A 229 -5.59 -17.01 17.39
C LEU A 229 -6.24 -16.81 16.01
N THR A 230 -7.56 -16.90 15.93
CA THR A 230 -8.30 -16.66 14.67
C THR A 230 -9.33 -15.54 14.78
N GLU A 231 -9.52 -15.00 15.99
CA GLU A 231 -10.42 -13.89 16.26
C GLU A 231 -9.91 -13.09 17.46
N ALA A 232 -10.12 -11.77 17.44
CA ALA A 232 -9.96 -10.91 18.60
C ALA A 232 -11.01 -9.80 18.58
N THR A 233 -11.46 -9.40 19.76
CA THR A 233 -12.31 -8.21 19.96
C THR A 233 -11.61 -7.27 20.92
N PHE A 234 -11.55 -5.98 20.57
CA PHE A 234 -10.90 -4.95 21.37
C PHE A 234 -11.85 -3.77 21.64
N PRO A 235 -11.78 -3.16 22.83
CA PRO A 235 -12.46 -1.90 23.08
C PRO A 235 -11.82 -0.78 22.25
N LEU A 236 -12.66 0.12 21.75
CA LEU A 236 -12.21 1.30 21.00
C LEU A 236 -11.87 2.49 21.90
N ALA A 237 -12.06 2.38 23.22
CA ALA A 237 -11.94 3.44 24.23
C ALA A 237 -10.72 4.37 24.03
N LEU A 238 -9.53 3.81 23.73
CA LEU A 238 -8.29 4.58 23.53
C LEU A 238 -8.32 5.46 22.27
N PHE A 239 -9.11 5.08 21.26
CA PHE A 239 -9.02 5.61 19.89
C PHE A 239 -10.25 6.38 19.42
N HIS A 240 -11.30 6.55 20.24
CA HIS A 240 -12.59 7.17 19.84
C HIS A 240 -12.47 8.51 19.09
N SER A 241 -11.50 9.34 19.45
CA SER A 241 -11.31 10.68 18.87
C SER A 241 -10.20 10.74 17.82
N THR A 242 -9.76 9.59 17.33
CA THR A 242 -8.62 9.46 16.40
C THR A 242 -8.82 8.28 15.47
N HIS A 243 -7.75 7.69 14.97
CA HIS A 243 -7.77 6.50 14.13
C HIS A 243 -7.19 5.31 14.89
N CYS A 244 -7.58 4.11 14.48
CA CYS A 244 -6.97 2.86 14.89
C CYS A 244 -6.63 1.98 13.66
N ARG A 245 -5.87 0.92 13.89
CA ARG A 245 -5.46 -0.07 12.91
C ARG A 245 -5.30 -1.40 13.61
N ILE A 246 -5.81 -2.45 12.99
CA ILE A 246 -5.52 -3.81 13.41
C ILE A 246 -4.24 -4.27 12.72
N THR A 247 -3.35 -4.88 13.50
CA THR A 247 -2.22 -5.65 12.99
C THR A 247 -2.37 -7.10 13.46
N VAL A 248 -2.23 -8.04 12.53
CA VAL A 248 -2.20 -9.49 12.81
C VAL A 248 -0.79 -9.98 12.49
N GLU A 249 -0.19 -10.77 13.37
CA GLU A 249 1.12 -11.38 13.18
C GLU A 249 1.01 -12.91 13.35
N ASP A 250 1.50 -13.67 12.37
CA ASP A 250 1.50 -15.13 12.41
C ASP A 250 2.74 -15.72 13.11
N ALA A 251 2.86 -17.05 13.10
CA ALA A 251 3.98 -17.75 13.72
C ALA A 251 5.32 -17.59 12.99
N THR A 252 5.30 -17.10 11.75
CA THR A 252 6.50 -16.81 10.95
C THR A 252 6.99 -15.36 11.15
N GLY A 253 6.20 -14.52 11.82
CA GLY A 253 6.44 -13.09 11.97
C GLY A 253 5.93 -12.26 10.78
N ALA A 254 5.23 -12.89 9.82
CA ALA A 254 4.55 -12.18 8.76
C ALA A 254 3.32 -11.44 9.32
N ARG A 255 2.99 -10.30 8.70
CA ARG A 255 2.01 -9.35 9.24
C ARG A 255 0.95 -8.99 8.21
N ALA A 256 -0.27 -8.78 8.70
CA ALA A 256 -1.34 -8.14 7.94
C ALA A 256 -1.84 -6.89 8.68
N TRP A 257 -2.26 -5.89 7.92
CA TRP A 257 -2.70 -4.60 8.44
C TRP A 257 -3.97 -4.15 7.74
N THR A 258 -4.95 -3.70 8.52
CA THR A 258 -6.04 -2.90 7.97
C THR A 258 -5.51 -1.56 7.48
N ASN A 259 -6.26 -0.90 6.60
CA ASN A 259 -6.13 0.54 6.46
C ASN A 259 -6.42 1.25 7.80
N PRO A 260 -5.93 2.49 8.01
CA PRO A 260 -6.33 3.30 9.15
C PRO A 260 -7.86 3.47 9.18
N ILE A 261 -8.47 3.11 10.30
CA ILE A 261 -9.89 3.24 10.57
C ILE A 261 -10.07 4.50 11.40
N HIS A 262 -10.69 5.53 10.82
CA HIS A 262 -10.95 6.78 11.52
C HIS A 262 -12.25 6.68 12.33
N LEU A 263 -12.15 6.88 13.63
CA LEU A 263 -13.25 6.94 14.58
C LEU A 263 -13.58 8.42 14.84
N GLY A 264 -14.87 8.76 14.84
CA GLY A 264 -15.38 10.13 14.92
C GLY A 264 -16.20 10.37 16.16
#